data_AF-A0A067Q7S2-F1
#
_entry.id   AF-A0A067Q7S2-F1
#
_cell.length_a   1.000
_cell.length_b   1.000
_cell.length_c   1.000
_cell.angle_alpha   90.00
_cell.angle_beta   90.00
_cell.angle_gamma   90.00
#
_symmetry.space_group_name_H-M   'P 1'
#
loop_
_entity.id
_entity.type
_entity.pdbx_description
1 polymer ?
#
loop_
_entity_poly.entity_id
_entity_poly.type
_entity_poly.pdbx_seq_one_letter_code
_entity_poly.pdbx_strand_id
1 'polypeptide(L)'
;MASKCSPQIEEVRRAGLRDVDESLLPPGATYSDTHHPRYPEGFELECAVHRFRIKADYTTLPSPASEFEPALSRQLESLGPLPPGWGIWYCAEGTPYFWDQNCNIITWIDPRWDQLTTDAEYHDKLLWMWSSPSMQLQEGTCWVQVRRDYFLQDAFSQIMSKSVDELQQRVCIQIDGNAASLKEFLGLVTREIYNPQRQLFTWGEDGVLQITPRPRSSHSVDVLPLFTFFGRCIGLSIFHRQPMEVNFIESYYDYFITDESDYFCGVPMADLNDLRRVEPVLHEYLIDLLDHPIPPVEAITQLENVMVDLPSDLVQFLREHPMHESNKHGTARWIASFFLLMPVLDELAELKAAIDSLVPFLEDFMSIELSALIAGEYDMEDGDEEGPFVE
;
A
#
# COMPACT_ATOMS: atom_id res chain seq x y z
N MET A 1 -20.82 -7.96 -43.37
CA MET A 1 -19.53 -8.05 -44.11
C MET A 1 -18.44 -8.12 -43.06
N ALA A 2 -17.98 -9.32 -42.74
CA ALA A 2 -16.96 -9.55 -41.73
C ALA A 2 -15.59 -9.22 -42.32
N SER A 3 -14.87 -8.27 -41.70
CA SER A 3 -13.46 -8.04 -41.99
C SER A 3 -12.65 -9.14 -41.31
N LYS A 4 -11.89 -9.87 -42.12
CA LYS A 4 -11.05 -11.01 -41.72
C LYS A 4 -9.88 -10.49 -40.87
N CYS A 5 -9.81 -10.90 -39.61
CA CYS A 5 -8.55 -10.87 -38.86
C CYS A 5 -7.57 -11.90 -39.44
N SER A 6 -6.29 -11.54 -39.40
CA SER A 6 -5.16 -12.32 -39.91
C SER A 6 -5.06 -13.69 -39.23
N PRO A 7 -4.68 -14.78 -39.94
CA PRO A 7 -4.56 -16.13 -39.39
C PRO A 7 -3.48 -16.28 -38.28
N GLN A 8 -2.69 -15.24 -37.99
CA GLN A 8 -1.74 -15.21 -36.87
C GLN A 8 -2.40 -14.95 -35.51
N ILE A 9 -3.63 -14.42 -35.46
CA ILE A 9 -4.34 -14.09 -34.20
C ILE A 9 -5.04 -15.33 -33.62
N GLU A 10 -5.33 -16.33 -34.43
CA GLU A 10 -6.07 -17.52 -34.02
C GLU A 10 -5.20 -18.59 -33.35
N GLU A 11 -3.87 -18.48 -33.48
CA GLU A 11 -2.89 -19.32 -32.76
C GLU A 11 -2.66 -18.85 -31.32
N VAL A 12 -2.84 -17.56 -31.03
CA VAL A 12 -2.70 -16.98 -29.67
C VAL A 12 -3.89 -17.33 -28.77
N ARG A 13 -5.08 -17.57 -29.35
CA ARG A 13 -6.30 -17.97 -28.60
C ARG A 13 -6.27 -19.38 -28.01
N ARG A 14 -5.31 -20.24 -28.41
CA ARG A 14 -5.35 -21.68 -28.08
C ARG A 14 -4.35 -22.11 -27.00
N ALA A 15 -3.46 -21.22 -26.54
CA ALA A 15 -2.52 -21.52 -25.47
C ALA A 15 -3.12 -21.12 -24.11
N GLY A 16 -3.91 -22.02 -23.53
CA GLY A 16 -4.33 -21.93 -22.14
C GLY A 16 -3.12 -22.09 -21.20
N LEU A 17 -3.19 -21.44 -20.03
CA LEU A 17 -2.26 -21.60 -18.91
C LEU A 17 -1.94 -23.06 -18.61
N ARG A 18 -0.85 -23.54 -19.16
CA ARG A 18 -0.01 -24.68 -18.74
C ARG A 18 1.24 -24.55 -19.61
N ASP A 19 2.39 -24.51 -18.97
CA ASP A 19 3.72 -24.31 -19.55
C ASP A 19 4.06 -22.82 -19.76
N VAL A 20 4.36 -22.14 -18.64
CA VAL A 20 5.29 -21.00 -18.70
C VAL A 20 6.63 -21.60 -19.14
N ASP A 21 7.12 -21.19 -20.31
CA ASP A 21 8.38 -21.67 -20.85
C ASP A 21 9.54 -21.17 -19.97
N GLU A 22 10.11 -22.08 -19.16
CA GLU A 22 11.24 -21.80 -18.25
C GLU A 22 12.47 -21.22 -19.00
N SER A 23 12.50 -21.31 -20.34
CA SER A 23 13.53 -20.68 -21.15
C SER A 23 13.44 -19.15 -21.24
N LEU A 24 12.33 -18.56 -20.77
CA LEU A 24 12.11 -17.11 -20.70
C LEU A 24 12.58 -16.48 -19.38
N LEU A 25 12.98 -17.31 -18.41
CA LEU A 25 13.57 -16.84 -17.15
C LEU A 25 15.07 -16.56 -17.34
N PRO A 26 15.63 -15.50 -16.70
CA PRO A 26 17.07 -15.40 -16.59
C PRO A 26 17.60 -16.66 -15.87
N PRO A 27 18.73 -17.24 -16.30
CA PRO A 27 19.20 -18.49 -15.72
C PRO A 27 19.34 -18.35 -14.19
N GLY A 28 18.79 -19.28 -13.42
CA GLY A 28 18.85 -19.27 -11.94
C GLY A 28 17.61 -18.71 -11.21
N ALA A 29 16.64 -18.11 -11.91
CA ALA A 29 15.36 -17.73 -11.28
C ALA A 29 14.49 -18.98 -11.00
N THR A 30 13.89 -19.06 -9.81
CA THR A 30 12.92 -20.11 -9.45
C THR A 30 11.57 -19.49 -9.06
N TYR A 31 10.49 -20.13 -9.51
CA TYR A 31 9.12 -19.72 -9.25
C TYR A 31 8.71 -20.08 -7.82
N SER A 32 8.02 -19.18 -7.13
CA SER A 32 7.36 -19.41 -5.84
C SER A 32 5.85 -19.50 -6.07
N ASP A 33 5.31 -20.71 -6.05
CA ASP A 33 3.88 -20.99 -6.24
C ASP A 33 3.10 -20.63 -4.96
N THR A 34 2.56 -19.42 -4.88
CA THR A 34 1.58 -19.04 -3.86
C THR A 34 0.33 -18.44 -4.51
N HIS A 35 -0.67 -19.32 -4.67
CA HIS A 35 -2.12 -19.11 -4.81
C HIS A 35 -2.66 -17.95 -5.67
N HIS A 36 -3.12 -18.30 -6.88
CA HIS A 36 -4.07 -17.50 -7.68
C HIS A 36 -5.46 -17.39 -7.01
N PRO A 37 -6.13 -16.21 -7.04
CA PRO A 37 -7.57 -16.14 -6.84
C PRO A 37 -8.29 -16.84 -8.01
N ARG A 38 -9.19 -17.80 -7.70
CA ARG A 38 -10.05 -18.43 -8.71
C ARG A 38 -11.19 -17.49 -9.08
N TYR A 39 -11.15 -16.92 -10.27
CA TYR A 39 -12.28 -16.20 -10.86
C TYR A 39 -13.45 -17.16 -11.20
N PRO A 40 -14.72 -16.71 -11.12
CA PRO A 40 -15.89 -17.50 -11.54
C PRO A 40 -15.92 -17.82 -13.04
N GLU A 41 -16.52 -18.96 -13.43
CA GLU A 41 -16.68 -19.38 -14.83
C GLU A 41 -17.40 -18.31 -15.67
N GLY A 42 -16.71 -17.73 -16.65
CA GLY A 42 -17.27 -16.77 -17.61
C GLY A 42 -16.49 -15.47 -17.78
N PHE A 43 -15.49 -15.19 -16.94
CA PHE A 43 -14.58 -14.05 -17.09
C PHE A 43 -13.20 -14.56 -17.56
N GLU A 44 -12.81 -14.20 -18.79
CA GLU A 44 -11.46 -14.48 -19.33
C GLU A 44 -10.55 -13.27 -19.10
N LEU A 45 -9.29 -13.58 -18.79
CA LEU A 45 -8.20 -12.66 -18.46
C LEU A 45 -7.87 -11.75 -19.66
N GLU A 46 -8.31 -10.49 -19.65
CA GLU A 46 -7.72 -9.44 -20.48
C GLU A 46 -6.68 -8.70 -19.63
N CYS A 47 -5.40 -8.91 -19.97
CA CYS A 47 -4.26 -8.09 -19.58
C CYS A 47 -4.22 -7.60 -18.12
N ALA A 48 -4.21 -8.51 -17.15
CA ALA A 48 -3.74 -8.17 -15.82
C ALA A 48 -2.21 -8.29 -15.82
N VAL A 49 -1.50 -7.16 -15.84
CA VAL A 49 -0.06 -7.10 -15.56
C VAL A 49 0.11 -7.41 -14.08
N HIS A 50 0.01 -8.69 -13.72
CA HIS A 50 0.17 -9.14 -12.34
C HIS A 50 1.60 -8.87 -11.88
N ARG A 51 1.70 -8.29 -10.69
CA ARG A 51 2.93 -8.00 -9.95
C ARG A 51 3.73 -9.29 -9.76
N PHE A 52 4.78 -9.47 -10.54
CA PHE A 52 5.81 -10.48 -10.27
C PHE A 52 7.09 -9.75 -9.88
N ARG A 53 7.44 -9.79 -8.58
CA ARG A 53 8.79 -9.46 -8.09
C ARG A 53 9.56 -10.76 -7.94
N ILE A 54 10.64 -10.93 -8.70
CA ILE A 54 11.49 -12.12 -8.64
C ILE A 54 12.85 -11.70 -8.06
N LYS A 55 13.36 -12.45 -7.08
CA LYS A 55 14.74 -12.27 -6.59
C LYS A 55 15.72 -12.76 -7.66
N ALA A 56 16.57 -11.88 -8.16
CA ALA A 56 17.57 -12.23 -9.17
C ALA A 56 18.86 -12.75 -8.51
N ASP A 57 19.33 -13.93 -8.94
CA ASP A 57 20.61 -14.53 -8.54
C ASP A 57 21.75 -14.01 -9.45
N TYR A 58 22.84 -13.54 -8.83
CA TYR A 58 23.86 -12.65 -9.40
C TYR A 58 24.87 -13.31 -10.36
N THR A 59 24.58 -14.48 -10.93
CA THR A 59 25.55 -15.21 -11.78
C THR A 59 25.16 -15.34 -13.24
N THR A 60 23.96 -14.93 -13.62
CA THR A 60 23.44 -15.18 -14.98
C THR A 60 22.40 -14.13 -15.37
N LEU A 61 22.82 -12.87 -15.45
CA LEU A 61 22.06 -11.87 -16.21
C LEU A 61 22.48 -11.95 -17.68
N PRO A 62 21.55 -12.08 -18.64
CA PRO A 62 21.90 -12.00 -20.06
C PRO A 62 22.39 -10.59 -20.39
N SER A 63 23.41 -10.50 -21.25
CA SER A 63 23.91 -9.22 -21.78
C SER A 63 22.80 -8.42 -22.45
N PRO A 64 22.88 -7.07 -22.46
CA PRO A 64 21.87 -6.21 -23.06
C PRO A 64 21.70 -6.56 -24.55
N ALA A 65 20.49 -6.96 -24.92
CA ALA A 65 20.11 -7.09 -26.33
C ALA A 65 19.95 -5.68 -26.89
N SER A 66 20.97 -5.19 -27.59
CA SER A 66 20.81 -4.04 -28.47
C SER A 66 19.90 -4.45 -29.62
N GLU A 67 18.96 -3.56 -29.98
CA GLU A 67 18.11 -3.61 -31.18
C GLU A 67 16.72 -4.25 -31.03
N PHE A 68 15.88 -3.74 -30.13
CA PHE A 68 14.42 -3.80 -30.32
C PHE A 68 13.76 -2.52 -29.77
N GLU A 69 13.19 -1.69 -30.65
CA GLU A 69 12.33 -0.55 -30.26
C GLU A 69 10.87 -0.82 -30.66
N PRO A 70 10.02 -1.32 -29.75
CA PRO A 70 8.57 -1.33 -29.93
C PRO A 70 7.93 0.04 -29.58
N ALA A 71 6.67 0.25 -29.95
CA ALA A 71 5.95 1.51 -29.77
C ALA A 71 5.85 1.98 -28.29
N LEU A 72 5.94 1.06 -27.33
CA LEU A 72 5.97 1.35 -25.89
C LEU A 72 7.20 2.17 -25.47
N SER A 73 8.32 2.03 -26.20
CA SER A 73 9.59 2.73 -25.92
C SER A 73 9.43 4.25 -26.00
N ARG A 74 8.61 4.74 -26.94
CA ARG A 74 8.34 6.19 -27.10
C ARG A 74 7.50 6.77 -25.99
N GLN A 75 6.59 5.98 -25.39
CA GLN A 75 5.88 6.41 -24.18
C GLN A 75 6.85 6.49 -23.00
N LEU A 76 7.71 5.47 -22.82
CA LEU A 76 8.69 5.44 -21.74
C LEU A 76 9.78 6.52 -21.80
N GLU A 77 10.17 6.96 -22.99
CA GLU A 77 11.11 8.07 -23.20
C GLU A 77 10.51 9.43 -22.84
N SER A 78 9.17 9.54 -22.87
CA SER A 78 8.45 10.77 -22.51
C SER A 78 8.37 11.01 -20.99
N LEU A 79 8.66 9.98 -20.19
CA LEU A 79 8.50 9.93 -18.74
C LEU A 79 9.71 10.49 -17.96
N GLY A 80 10.70 11.05 -18.65
CA GLY A 80 11.94 11.54 -18.02
C GLY A 80 12.91 10.41 -17.63
N PRO A 81 14.06 10.73 -17.01
CA PRO A 81 15.03 9.71 -16.62
C PRO A 81 14.51 8.83 -15.48
N LEU A 82 14.90 7.55 -15.47
CA LEU A 82 14.63 6.65 -14.33
C LEU A 82 15.25 7.20 -13.04
N PRO A 83 14.65 6.92 -11.86
CA PRO A 83 15.25 7.27 -10.59
C PRO A 83 16.65 6.65 -10.44
N PRO A 84 17.55 7.27 -9.66
CA PRO A 84 18.87 6.73 -9.42
C PRO A 84 18.83 5.27 -8.95
N GLY A 85 19.67 4.42 -9.56
CA GLY A 85 19.72 2.99 -9.25
C GLY A 85 18.66 2.14 -9.93
N TRP A 86 17.82 2.69 -10.80
CA TRP A 86 16.90 1.90 -11.62
C TRP A 86 17.42 1.72 -13.04
N GLY A 87 17.37 0.48 -13.54
CA GLY A 87 17.66 0.12 -14.92
C GLY A 87 16.39 -0.35 -15.64
N ILE A 88 16.30 -0.10 -16.94
CA ILE A 88 15.28 -0.71 -17.80
C ILE A 88 15.91 -1.72 -18.72
N TRP A 89 15.30 -2.89 -18.78
CA TRP A 89 15.71 -4.01 -19.60
C TRP A 89 14.48 -4.50 -20.39
N TYR A 90 14.71 -5.27 -21.44
CA TYR A 90 13.62 -5.77 -22.30
C TYR A 90 13.71 -7.29 -22.38
N CYS A 91 12.57 -7.94 -22.32
CA CYS A 91 12.46 -9.37 -22.63
C CYS A 91 12.67 -9.61 -24.12
N ALA A 92 12.86 -10.88 -24.51
CA ALA A 92 13.05 -11.29 -25.90
C ALA A 92 11.85 -10.89 -26.80
N GLU A 93 10.68 -10.74 -26.20
CA GLU A 93 9.42 -10.32 -26.81
C GLU A 93 9.25 -8.80 -26.89
N GLY A 94 10.19 -8.02 -26.33
CA GLY A 94 10.18 -6.55 -26.36
C GLY A 94 9.40 -5.87 -25.22
N THR A 95 8.89 -6.62 -24.25
CA THR A 95 8.25 -6.05 -23.04
C THR A 95 9.32 -5.51 -22.09
N PRO A 96 9.21 -4.25 -21.60
CA PRO A 96 10.16 -3.72 -20.65
C PRO A 96 9.92 -4.27 -19.24
N TYR A 97 11.01 -4.51 -18.51
CA TYR A 97 11.01 -4.71 -17.07
C TYR A 97 12.05 -3.78 -16.44
N PHE A 98 11.80 -3.44 -15.19
CA PHE A 98 12.59 -2.48 -14.43
C PHE A 98 13.35 -3.21 -13.35
N TRP A 99 14.63 -2.97 -13.30
CA TRP A 99 15.52 -3.52 -12.31
C TRP A 99 15.88 -2.41 -11.33
N ASP A 100 15.37 -2.52 -10.12
CA ASP A 100 15.83 -1.73 -9.00
C ASP A 100 17.16 -2.31 -8.52
N GLN A 101 18.27 -1.67 -8.91
CA GLN A 101 19.61 -2.03 -8.45
C GLN A 101 19.80 -1.72 -6.97
N ASN A 102 18.98 -0.83 -6.40
CA ASN A 102 19.03 -0.49 -4.99
C ASN A 102 18.51 -1.66 -4.15
N CYS A 103 17.34 -2.20 -4.50
CA CYS A 103 16.72 -3.32 -3.78
C CYS A 103 17.03 -4.71 -4.39
N ASN A 104 17.75 -4.75 -5.50
CA ASN A 104 17.99 -5.93 -6.34
C ASN A 104 16.71 -6.71 -6.68
N ILE A 105 15.66 -5.96 -7.02
CA ILE A 105 14.36 -6.49 -7.41
C ILE A 105 14.17 -6.19 -8.89
N ILE A 106 13.74 -7.20 -9.64
CA ILE A 106 13.14 -6.98 -10.95
C ILE A 106 11.63 -6.89 -10.79
N THR A 107 11.04 -5.85 -11.38
CA THR A 107 9.61 -5.60 -11.36
C THR A 107 9.15 -5.17 -12.75
N TRP A 108 7.90 -5.43 -13.06
CA TRP A 108 7.26 -4.96 -14.28
C TRP A 108 6.66 -3.56 -14.12
N ILE A 109 6.74 -3.00 -12.91
CA ILE A 109 6.25 -1.67 -12.55
C ILE A 109 7.37 -0.64 -12.78
N ASP A 110 7.09 0.39 -13.57
CA ASP A 110 8.02 1.50 -13.79
C ASP A 110 8.20 2.28 -12.48
N PRO A 111 9.42 2.48 -11.96
CA PRO A 111 9.66 3.25 -10.74
C PRO A 111 9.33 4.74 -10.86
N ARG A 112 9.12 5.22 -12.09
CA ARG A 112 8.63 6.57 -12.32
C ARG A 112 7.12 6.64 -12.14
N TRP A 113 6.41 5.51 -12.00
CA TRP A 113 4.94 5.50 -11.87
C TRP A 113 4.46 6.28 -10.65
N ASP A 114 5.23 6.32 -9.55
CA ASP A 114 4.93 7.17 -8.39
C ASP A 114 4.91 8.67 -8.72
N GLN A 115 5.58 9.09 -9.80
CA GLN A 115 5.58 10.47 -10.32
C GLN A 115 4.59 10.67 -11.48
N LEU A 116 3.92 9.60 -11.93
CA LEU A 116 3.21 9.53 -13.20
C LEU A 116 1.82 8.95 -13.11
N THR A 117 1.23 8.77 -11.93
CA THR A 117 -0.23 8.61 -11.89
C THR A 117 -0.83 9.87 -12.48
N THR A 118 -1.10 9.79 -13.77
CA THR A 118 -1.90 10.78 -14.44
C THR A 118 -3.27 10.71 -13.79
N ASP A 119 -3.92 11.85 -13.62
CA ASP A 119 -5.27 11.91 -13.05
C ASP A 119 -6.21 10.89 -13.74
N ALA A 120 -5.96 10.59 -15.03
CA ALA A 120 -6.67 9.58 -15.80
C ALA A 120 -6.51 8.13 -15.30
N GLU A 121 -5.30 7.68 -14.97
CA GLU A 121 -5.07 6.31 -14.48
C GLU A 121 -5.68 6.09 -13.10
N TYR A 122 -5.50 7.07 -12.20
CA TYR A 122 -6.13 7.04 -10.89
C TYR A 122 -7.65 7.07 -11.01
N HIS A 123 -8.21 7.90 -11.89
CA HIS A 123 -9.64 7.94 -12.19
C HIS A 123 -10.18 6.60 -12.68
N ASP A 124 -9.49 5.94 -13.63
CA ASP A 124 -9.89 4.64 -14.14
C ASP A 124 -9.89 3.56 -13.05
N LYS A 125 -8.91 3.57 -12.13
CA LYS A 125 -8.90 2.69 -10.94
C LYS A 125 -10.11 2.93 -10.05
N LEU A 126 -10.45 4.20 -9.78
CA LEU A 126 -11.62 4.56 -8.97
C LEU A 126 -12.92 4.09 -9.60
N LEU A 127 -13.09 4.32 -10.91
CA LEU A 127 -14.25 3.85 -11.67
C LEU A 127 -14.38 2.33 -11.61
N TRP A 128 -13.28 1.61 -11.83
CA TRP A 128 -13.27 0.15 -11.75
C TRP A 128 -13.64 -0.35 -10.34
N MET A 129 -12.98 0.18 -9.30
CA MET A 129 -13.22 -0.19 -7.91
C MET A 129 -14.70 -0.01 -7.55
N TRP A 130 -15.27 1.17 -7.83
CA TRP A 130 -16.66 1.46 -7.52
C TRP A 130 -17.68 0.87 -8.49
N SER A 131 -17.26 0.30 -9.62
CA SER A 131 -18.13 -0.52 -10.49
C SER A 131 -18.22 -1.97 -10.00
N SER A 132 -17.29 -2.39 -9.15
CA SER A 132 -17.21 -3.77 -8.67
C SER A 132 -18.41 -4.14 -7.78
N PRO A 133 -18.91 -5.39 -7.85
CA PRO A 133 -20.08 -5.83 -7.08
C PRO A 133 -19.95 -5.66 -5.56
N SER A 134 -18.75 -5.89 -5.01
CA SER A 134 -18.45 -5.74 -3.58
C SER A 134 -18.42 -4.29 -3.10
N MET A 135 -18.38 -3.32 -4.01
CA MET A 135 -18.41 -1.89 -3.74
C MET A 135 -19.79 -1.25 -4.04
N GLN A 136 -20.80 -2.08 -4.34
CA GLN A 136 -22.17 -1.62 -4.51
C GLN A 136 -22.92 -1.57 -3.18
N LEU A 137 -23.76 -0.54 -3.03
CA LEU A 137 -24.66 -0.42 -1.88
C LEU A 137 -25.58 -1.64 -1.76
N GLN A 138 -25.63 -2.21 -0.56
CA GLN A 138 -26.56 -3.28 -0.23
C GLN A 138 -27.97 -2.72 0.02
N GLU A 139 -28.99 -3.53 -0.21
CA GLU A 139 -30.37 -3.16 0.11
C GLU A 139 -30.56 -2.99 1.62
N GLY A 140 -31.15 -1.87 2.03
CA GLY A 140 -31.50 -1.60 3.42
C GLY A 140 -31.06 -0.23 3.91
N THR A 141 -31.09 -0.05 5.22
CA THR A 141 -30.67 1.20 5.86
C THR A 141 -30.00 0.88 7.18
N CYS A 142 -28.77 1.34 7.33
CA CYS A 142 -27.98 1.21 8.54
C CYS A 142 -28.14 2.46 9.39
N TRP A 143 -28.83 2.32 10.52
CA TRP A 143 -29.04 3.43 11.45
C TRP A 143 -27.91 3.48 12.48
N VAL A 144 -27.33 4.67 12.63
CA VAL A 144 -26.33 4.98 13.66
C VAL A 144 -26.85 6.14 14.49
N GLN A 145 -27.20 5.87 15.75
CA GLN A 145 -27.70 6.86 16.68
C GLN A 145 -26.68 7.11 17.78
N VAL A 146 -26.28 8.37 17.96
CA VAL A 146 -25.27 8.78 18.94
C VAL A 146 -25.69 10.02 19.71
N ARG A 147 -25.23 10.14 20.95
CA ARG A 147 -25.41 11.34 21.79
C ARG A 147 -24.15 12.19 21.78
N ARG A 148 -24.26 13.51 21.70
CA ARG A 148 -23.07 14.40 21.66
C ARG A 148 -22.17 14.25 22.87
N ASP A 149 -22.76 14.15 24.07
CA ASP A 149 -22.02 14.06 25.34
C ASP A 149 -21.23 12.74 25.48
N TYR A 150 -21.62 11.70 24.75
CA TYR A 150 -21.02 10.36 24.80
C TYR A 150 -20.60 9.88 23.40
N PHE A 151 -20.27 10.83 22.51
CA PHE A 151 -20.16 10.57 21.07
C PHE A 151 -19.26 9.38 20.74
N LEU A 152 -18.01 9.37 21.22
CA LEU A 152 -17.08 8.29 20.86
C LEU A 152 -17.55 6.92 21.38
N GLN A 153 -18.10 6.86 22.59
CA GLN A 153 -18.57 5.60 23.17
C GLN A 153 -19.78 5.04 22.41
N ASP A 154 -20.74 5.91 22.06
CA ASP A 154 -21.92 5.52 21.30
C ASP A 154 -21.52 5.15 19.86
N ALA A 155 -20.67 5.95 19.20
CA ALA A 155 -20.15 5.69 17.86
C ALA A 155 -19.41 4.36 17.79
N PHE A 156 -18.52 4.10 18.74
CA PHE A 156 -17.81 2.84 18.89
C PHE A 156 -18.79 1.67 19.00
N SER A 157 -19.74 1.75 19.93
CA SER A 157 -20.70 0.66 20.16
C SER A 157 -21.57 0.38 18.94
N GLN A 158 -22.04 1.43 18.27
CA GLN A 158 -22.88 1.32 17.08
C GLN A 158 -22.10 0.67 15.93
N ILE A 159 -20.98 1.26 15.50
CA ILE A 159 -20.21 0.77 14.34
C ILE A 159 -19.64 -0.63 14.56
N MET A 160 -19.15 -0.93 15.77
CA MET A 160 -18.60 -2.25 16.08
C MET A 160 -19.67 -3.34 16.19
N SER A 161 -20.92 -2.99 16.52
CA SER A 161 -22.02 -3.95 16.58
C SER A 161 -22.57 -4.36 15.21
N LYS A 162 -22.26 -3.59 14.15
CA LYS A 162 -22.77 -3.81 12.80
C LYS A 162 -21.94 -4.83 12.03
N SER A 163 -22.60 -5.63 11.20
CA SER A 163 -21.92 -6.45 10.20
C SER A 163 -21.39 -5.59 9.05
N VAL A 164 -20.48 -6.14 8.25
CA VAL A 164 -20.00 -5.50 7.01
C VAL A 164 -21.18 -5.22 6.07
N ASP A 165 -22.05 -6.20 5.84
CA ASP A 165 -23.23 -6.05 4.98
C ASP A 165 -24.15 -4.90 5.44
N GLU A 166 -24.37 -4.75 6.77
CA GLU A 166 -25.12 -3.62 7.31
C GLU A 166 -24.40 -2.30 7.04
N LEU A 167 -23.09 -2.23 7.26
CA LEU A 167 -22.29 -1.03 7.00
C LEU A 167 -22.23 -0.66 5.52
N GLN A 168 -22.43 -1.62 4.61
CA GLN A 168 -22.53 -1.40 3.17
C GLN A 168 -23.94 -1.01 2.69
N GLN A 169 -24.94 -0.95 3.58
CA GLN A 169 -26.24 -0.34 3.28
C GLN A 169 -26.18 1.18 3.37
N ARG A 170 -27.25 1.87 2.94
CA ARG A 170 -27.38 3.32 3.12
C ARG A 170 -27.26 3.70 4.60
N VAL A 171 -26.21 4.44 4.97
CA VAL A 171 -25.95 4.84 6.35
C VAL A 171 -26.72 6.11 6.71
N CYS A 172 -27.53 6.05 7.76
CA CYS A 172 -28.28 7.18 8.30
C CYS A 172 -27.79 7.51 9.71
N ILE A 173 -27.16 8.68 9.87
CA ILE A 173 -26.65 9.15 11.15
C ILE A 173 -27.67 10.05 11.85
N GLN A 174 -27.87 9.84 13.15
CA GLN A 174 -28.59 10.75 14.02
C GLN A 174 -27.77 11.12 15.26
N ILE A 175 -27.60 12.41 15.48
CA ILE A 175 -26.87 12.98 16.61
C ILE A 175 -27.85 13.78 17.48
N ASP A 176 -28.07 13.32 18.71
CA ASP A 176 -29.12 13.84 19.62
C ASP A 176 -30.51 13.96 18.95
N GLY A 177 -30.85 12.98 18.09
CA GLY A 177 -32.11 12.97 17.34
C GLY A 177 -32.17 13.88 16.12
N ASN A 178 -31.12 14.65 15.82
CA ASN A 178 -31.01 15.42 14.58
C ASN A 178 -30.28 14.59 13.52
N ALA A 179 -30.74 14.63 12.27
CA ALA A 179 -30.01 14.00 11.17
C ALA A 179 -28.66 14.70 10.97
N ALA A 180 -27.60 13.91 10.77
CA ALA A 180 -26.26 14.38 10.45
C ALA A 180 -25.75 13.65 9.20
N SER A 181 -24.77 14.24 8.50
CA SER A 181 -24.13 13.55 7.37
C SER A 181 -23.08 12.56 7.86
N LEU A 182 -22.76 11.55 7.03
CA LEU A 182 -21.67 10.64 7.32
C LEU A 182 -20.32 11.38 7.38
N LYS A 183 -20.08 12.36 6.49
CA LYS A 183 -18.91 13.25 6.56
C LYS A 183 -18.78 13.97 7.92
N GLU A 184 -19.88 14.55 8.43
CA GLU A 184 -19.86 15.21 9.75
C GLU A 184 -19.56 14.22 10.88
N PHE A 185 -20.18 13.04 10.83
CA PHE A 185 -19.92 11.96 11.78
C PHE A 185 -18.46 11.52 11.78
N LEU A 186 -17.88 11.26 10.60
CA LEU A 186 -16.49 10.85 10.45
C LEU A 186 -15.53 11.94 10.94
N GLY A 187 -15.79 13.22 10.63
CA GLY A 187 -14.99 14.33 11.16
C GLY A 187 -15.02 14.43 12.69
N LEU A 188 -16.15 14.15 13.33
CA LEU A 188 -16.24 14.06 14.79
C LEU A 188 -15.47 12.86 15.36
N VAL A 189 -15.51 11.70 14.68
CA VAL A 189 -14.70 10.52 15.05
C VAL A 189 -13.22 10.85 15.00
N THR A 190 -12.75 11.42 13.88
CA THR A 190 -11.38 11.87 13.68
C THR A 190 -10.92 12.77 14.83
N ARG A 191 -11.72 13.79 15.18
CA ARG A 191 -11.41 14.70 16.29
C ARG A 191 -11.29 13.99 17.65
N GLU A 192 -12.16 13.02 17.92
CA GLU A 192 -12.12 12.26 19.18
C GLU A 192 -10.95 11.29 19.26
N ILE A 193 -10.60 10.64 18.15
CA ILE A 193 -9.49 9.69 18.05
C ILE A 193 -8.15 10.41 18.18
N TYR A 194 -8.03 11.62 17.61
CA TYR A 194 -6.82 12.45 17.67
C TYR A 194 -6.67 13.25 18.96
N ASN A 195 -7.58 13.05 19.94
CA ASN A 195 -7.46 13.70 21.23
C ASN A 195 -6.14 13.26 21.91
N PRO A 196 -5.19 14.18 22.16
CA PRO A 196 -3.88 13.83 22.74
C PRO A 196 -3.98 13.14 24.10
N GLN A 197 -5.09 13.34 24.83
CA GLN A 197 -5.32 12.68 26.12
C GLN A 197 -5.49 11.17 26.00
N ARG A 198 -5.82 10.65 24.81
CA ARG A 198 -5.99 9.21 24.56
C ARG A 198 -4.68 8.50 24.25
N GLN A 199 -3.64 9.25 23.88
CA GLN A 199 -2.31 8.71 23.55
C GLN A 199 -2.37 7.59 22.49
N LEU A 200 -3.31 7.70 21.54
CA LEU A 200 -3.42 6.77 20.39
C LEU A 200 -2.53 7.23 19.24
N PHE A 201 -2.47 8.54 19.02
CA PHE A 201 -1.74 9.17 17.93
C PHE A 201 -0.87 10.33 18.43
N THR A 202 0.25 10.53 17.75
CA THR A 202 1.16 11.66 17.90
C THR A 202 1.21 12.46 16.59
N TRP A 203 1.22 13.78 16.72
CA TRP A 203 1.32 14.70 15.60
C TRP A 203 2.79 14.97 15.27
N GLY A 204 3.16 14.78 14.00
CA GLY A 204 4.39 15.30 13.41
C GLY A 204 4.30 16.82 13.22
N GLU A 205 5.45 17.48 13.11
CA GLU A 205 5.55 18.95 12.93
C GLU A 205 4.88 19.45 11.64
N ASP A 206 4.71 18.55 10.67
CA ASP A 206 4.11 18.73 9.35
C ASP A 206 2.61 18.35 9.29
N GLY A 207 1.99 18.04 10.43
CA GLY A 207 0.58 17.65 10.50
C GLY A 207 0.32 16.19 10.08
N VAL A 208 1.38 15.39 9.96
CA VAL A 208 1.32 13.96 9.69
C VAL A 208 1.08 13.19 11.00
N LEU A 209 0.33 12.09 10.92
CA LEU A 209 -0.08 11.29 12.06
C LEU A 209 0.72 10.01 12.18
N GLN A 210 1.20 9.73 13.40
CA GLN A 210 1.84 8.48 13.77
C GLN A 210 1.07 7.82 14.91
N ILE A 211 0.94 6.50 14.89
CA ILE A 211 0.42 5.73 16.01
C ILE A 211 1.45 5.83 17.14
N THR A 212 1.00 6.11 18.36
CA THR A 212 1.88 6.19 19.52
C THR A 212 2.34 4.78 19.90
N PRO A 213 3.66 4.47 19.83
CA PRO A 213 4.16 3.17 20.24
C PRO A 213 3.90 2.94 21.72
N ARG A 214 3.31 1.79 22.07
CA ARG A 214 3.06 1.43 23.47
C ARG A 214 3.91 0.24 23.89
N PRO A 215 4.57 0.29 25.07
CA PRO A 215 5.32 -0.85 25.57
C PRO A 215 4.40 -2.05 25.76
N ARG A 216 4.83 -3.25 25.30
CA ARG A 216 4.06 -4.50 25.44
C ARG A 216 3.72 -4.89 26.89
N SER A 217 4.35 -4.26 27.88
CA SER A 217 4.09 -4.45 29.31
C SER A 217 3.11 -3.44 29.92
N SER A 218 2.67 -2.41 29.17
CA SER A 218 1.83 -1.31 29.65
C SER A 218 0.31 -1.57 29.57
N HIS A 219 -0.09 -2.77 29.17
CA HIS A 219 -1.46 -3.18 28.84
C HIS A 219 -2.40 -3.31 30.06
N SER A 220 -2.80 -2.18 30.64
CA SER A 220 -3.98 -2.15 31.51
C SER A 220 -5.29 -1.93 30.72
N VAL A 221 -5.21 -1.39 29.49
CA VAL A 221 -6.35 -1.14 28.60
C VAL A 221 -6.01 -1.62 27.20
N ASP A 222 -6.87 -2.51 26.68
CA ASP A 222 -6.83 -2.94 25.29
C ASP A 222 -7.41 -1.83 24.39
N VAL A 223 -6.59 -1.33 23.47
CA VAL A 223 -6.97 -0.27 22.52
C VAL A 223 -7.13 -0.82 21.10
N LEU A 224 -6.77 -2.09 20.87
CA LEU A 224 -6.87 -2.71 19.54
C LEU A 224 -8.28 -2.58 18.96
N PRO A 225 -9.37 -2.77 19.74
CA PRO A 225 -10.72 -2.54 19.24
C PRO A 225 -10.97 -1.10 18.74
N LEU A 226 -10.30 -0.09 19.31
CA LEU A 226 -10.42 1.30 18.83
C LEU A 226 -9.77 1.48 17.46
N PHE A 227 -8.68 0.75 17.19
CA PHE A 227 -8.07 0.71 15.86
C PHE A 227 -8.96 -0.03 14.86
N THR A 228 -9.57 -1.15 15.24
CA THR A 228 -10.60 -1.80 14.41
C THR A 228 -11.77 -0.86 14.10
N PHE A 229 -12.25 -0.13 15.12
CA PHE A 229 -13.32 0.87 14.95
C PHE A 229 -12.91 2.00 14.00
N PHE A 230 -11.68 2.51 14.14
CA PHE A 230 -11.18 3.58 13.27
C PHE A 230 -10.98 3.08 11.84
N GLY A 231 -10.47 1.86 11.65
CA GLY A 231 -10.33 1.24 10.34
C GLY A 231 -11.68 1.00 9.66
N ARG A 232 -12.73 0.62 10.41
CA ARG A 232 -14.10 0.57 9.88
C ARG A 232 -14.60 1.93 9.44
N CYS A 233 -14.26 3.01 10.18
CA CYS A 233 -14.64 4.38 9.79
C CYS A 233 -13.92 4.82 8.51
N ILE A 234 -12.63 4.49 8.35
CA ILE A 234 -11.89 4.72 7.11
C ILE A 234 -12.49 3.91 5.96
N GLY A 235 -12.79 2.62 6.16
CA GLY A 235 -13.46 1.79 5.16
C GLY A 235 -14.83 2.33 4.75
N LEU A 236 -15.62 2.84 5.71
CA LEU A 236 -16.89 3.53 5.44
C LEU A 236 -16.70 4.80 4.63
N SER A 237 -15.63 5.57 4.92
CA SER A 237 -15.30 6.79 4.19
C SER A 237 -15.09 6.50 2.70
N ILE A 238 -14.30 5.47 2.39
CA ILE A 238 -13.97 5.06 1.02
C ILE A 238 -15.20 4.44 0.33
N PHE A 239 -15.90 3.52 1.00
CA PHE A 239 -17.05 2.81 0.43
C PHE A 239 -18.20 3.77 0.09
N HIS A 240 -18.56 4.67 1.01
CA HIS A 240 -19.65 5.65 0.81
C HIS A 240 -19.20 6.94 0.12
N ARG A 241 -17.94 7.00 -0.33
CA ARG A 241 -17.34 8.16 -1.00
C ARG A 241 -17.50 9.45 -0.19
N GLN A 242 -17.27 9.36 1.12
CA GLN A 242 -17.31 10.47 2.04
C GLN A 242 -15.89 10.75 2.54
N PRO A 243 -15.36 11.97 2.34
CA PRO A 243 -14.00 12.28 2.76
C PRO A 243 -13.86 12.22 4.28
N MET A 244 -12.68 11.79 4.72
CA MET A 244 -12.28 11.75 6.12
C MET A 244 -10.90 12.38 6.27
N GLU A 245 -10.75 13.31 7.22
CA GLU A 245 -9.50 14.03 7.44
C GLU A 245 -8.47 13.12 8.14
N VAL A 246 -7.76 12.30 7.35
CA VAL A 246 -6.72 11.39 7.82
C VAL A 246 -5.45 11.60 7.01
N ASN A 247 -4.36 11.93 7.69
CA ASN A 247 -3.05 12.18 7.09
C ASN A 247 -1.98 11.36 7.82
N PHE A 248 -1.88 10.07 7.52
CA PHE A 248 -0.86 9.20 8.11
C PHE A 248 0.52 9.42 7.50
N ILE A 249 1.57 8.86 8.13
CA ILE A 249 2.86 8.70 7.44
C ILE A 249 2.70 7.81 6.21
N GLU A 250 3.54 8.02 5.19
CA GLU A 250 3.49 7.30 3.91
C GLU A 250 3.63 5.78 4.12
N SER A 251 4.52 5.39 5.04
CA SER A 251 4.75 3.99 5.42
C SER A 251 3.50 3.26 5.93
N TYR A 252 2.48 3.97 6.44
CA TYR A 252 1.21 3.33 6.84
C TYR A 252 0.32 3.06 5.63
N TYR A 253 0.29 3.96 4.65
CA TYR A 253 -0.42 3.72 3.40
C TYR A 253 0.23 2.58 2.62
N ASP A 254 1.56 2.54 2.57
CA ASP A 254 2.33 1.41 2.00
C ASP A 254 1.93 0.10 2.69
N TYR A 255 1.84 0.11 4.02
CA TYR A 255 1.40 -1.06 4.77
C TYR A 255 -0.02 -1.51 4.40
N PHE A 256 -0.97 -0.58 4.22
CA PHE A 256 -2.36 -0.92 3.89
C PHE A 256 -2.52 -1.55 2.50
N ILE A 257 -1.69 -1.16 1.53
CA ILE A 257 -1.74 -1.67 0.14
C ILE A 257 -0.84 -2.90 -0.08
N THR A 258 0.03 -3.23 0.87
CA THR A 258 1.01 -4.32 0.72
C THR A 258 0.46 -5.63 1.25
N ASP A 259 0.60 -6.69 0.46
CA ASP A 259 0.33 -8.07 0.89
C ASP A 259 1.49 -8.65 1.71
N GLU A 260 1.21 -9.59 2.61
CA GLU A 260 2.24 -10.22 3.46
C GLU A 260 3.34 -10.91 2.65
N SER A 261 3.05 -11.35 1.42
CA SER A 261 4.04 -11.96 0.52
C SER A 261 5.15 -11.01 0.08
N ASP A 262 4.92 -9.70 0.12
CA ASP A 262 5.91 -8.66 -0.21
C ASP A 262 6.80 -8.28 0.99
N TYR A 263 6.58 -8.88 2.17
CA TYR A 263 7.35 -8.56 3.37
C TYR A 263 8.78 -9.07 3.28
N PHE A 264 9.74 -8.19 3.55
CA PHE A 264 11.15 -8.59 3.62
C PHE A 264 11.48 -9.09 5.03
N CYS A 265 11.92 -10.34 5.12
CA CYS A 265 12.15 -11.04 6.38
C CYS A 265 10.92 -11.03 7.31
N GLY A 266 9.72 -11.10 6.73
CA GLY A 266 8.45 -11.12 7.47
C GLY A 266 8.03 -9.76 8.04
N VAL A 267 8.63 -8.66 7.57
CA VAL A 267 8.31 -7.30 8.01
C VAL A 267 7.91 -6.43 6.82
N PRO A 268 6.88 -5.59 6.93
CA PRO A 268 6.54 -4.60 5.90
C PRO A 268 7.68 -3.60 5.73
N MET A 269 7.91 -3.14 4.50
CA MET A 269 8.96 -2.16 4.22
C MET A 269 8.44 -0.74 4.41
N ALA A 270 9.04 0.00 5.34
CA ALA A 270 8.76 1.41 5.52
C ALA A 270 9.51 2.26 4.48
N ASP A 271 9.03 3.48 4.27
CA ASP A 271 9.79 4.52 3.61
C ASP A 271 10.90 5.02 4.54
N LEU A 272 12.10 5.18 3.99
CA LEU A 272 13.25 5.60 4.79
C LEU A 272 13.10 7.04 5.28
N ASN A 273 12.48 7.94 4.50
CA ASN A 273 12.31 9.35 4.86
C ASN A 273 11.39 9.51 6.08
N ASP A 274 10.46 8.58 6.31
CA ASP A 274 9.61 8.60 7.50
C ASP A 274 10.41 8.39 8.80
N LEU A 275 11.56 7.71 8.71
CA LEU A 275 12.44 7.49 9.87
C LEU A 275 12.98 8.81 10.42
N ARG A 276 13.15 9.84 9.56
CA ARG A 276 13.62 11.17 9.96
C ARG A 276 12.82 11.75 11.13
N ARG A 277 11.53 11.43 11.22
CA ARG A 277 10.63 11.95 12.26
C ARG A 277 10.81 11.26 13.61
N VAL A 278 11.22 9.99 13.61
CA VAL A 278 11.36 9.19 14.83
C VAL A 278 12.81 9.15 15.30
N GLU A 279 13.74 8.89 14.38
CA GLU A 279 15.18 8.80 14.64
C GLU A 279 15.97 9.62 13.59
N PRO A 280 16.01 10.96 13.71
CA PRO A 280 16.63 11.84 12.71
C PRO A 280 18.12 11.58 12.50
N VAL A 281 18.85 11.30 13.57
CA VAL A 281 20.29 11.04 13.53
C VAL A 281 20.58 9.71 12.81
N LEU A 282 19.77 8.69 13.08
CA LEU A 282 19.87 7.40 12.39
C LEU A 282 19.48 7.53 10.92
N HIS A 283 18.43 8.29 10.61
CA HIS A 283 18.03 8.58 9.24
C HIS A 283 19.17 9.23 8.43
N GLU A 284 19.78 10.30 8.93
CA GLU A 284 20.91 10.96 8.27
C GLU A 284 22.07 9.98 8.02
N TYR A 285 22.39 9.17 9.02
CA TYR A 285 23.43 8.14 8.89
C TYR A 285 23.09 7.09 7.83
N LEU A 286 21.85 6.58 7.79
CA LEU A 286 21.45 5.58 6.81
C LEU A 286 21.47 6.15 5.40
N ILE A 287 21.02 7.40 5.19
CA ILE A 287 21.10 8.06 3.88
C ILE A 287 22.55 8.19 3.42
N ASP A 288 23.45 8.68 4.28
CA ASP A 288 24.88 8.79 3.99
C ASP A 288 25.50 7.42 3.65
N LEU A 289 25.12 6.37 4.39
CA LEU A 289 25.58 5.00 4.16
C LEU A 289 25.10 4.43 2.82
N LEU A 290 23.91 4.79 2.34
CA LEU A 290 23.42 4.33 1.04
C LEU A 290 24.22 4.94 -0.13
N ASP A 291 24.64 6.20 0.01
CA ASP A 291 25.44 6.91 -0.99
C ASP A 291 26.93 6.53 -0.99
N HIS A 292 27.38 5.79 0.03
CA HIS A 292 28.79 5.48 0.25
C HIS A 292 29.07 3.97 0.27
N PRO A 293 30.29 3.54 -0.12
CA PRO A 293 30.67 2.15 0.04
C PRO A 293 30.74 1.80 1.53
N ILE A 294 30.12 0.70 1.92
CA ILE A 294 30.10 0.20 3.29
C ILE A 294 31.54 0.02 3.75
N PRO A 295 31.96 0.72 4.82
CA PRO A 295 33.31 0.59 5.33
C PRO A 295 33.56 -0.86 5.75
N PRO A 296 34.83 -1.35 5.74
CA PRO A 296 35.17 -2.69 6.22
C PRO A 296 34.97 -2.89 7.74
N VAL A 297 34.29 -1.96 8.41
CA VAL A 297 33.92 -2.00 9.83
C VAL A 297 32.55 -2.67 9.93
N GLU A 298 32.33 -3.48 10.97
CA GLU A 298 31.03 -4.12 11.21
C GLU A 298 29.93 -3.05 11.35
N ALA A 299 28.88 -3.16 10.54
CA ALA A 299 27.76 -2.21 10.51
C ALA A 299 27.14 -1.98 11.91
N ILE A 300 27.15 -3.00 12.76
CA ILE A 300 26.70 -2.93 14.16
C ILE A 300 27.55 -1.93 14.96
N THR A 301 28.88 -1.98 14.85
CA THR A 301 29.77 -1.05 15.57
C THR A 301 29.55 0.39 15.11
N GLN A 302 29.23 0.60 13.83
CA GLN A 302 28.91 1.94 13.33
C GLN A 302 27.57 2.43 13.85
N LEU A 303 26.55 1.58 13.84
CA LEU A 303 25.23 1.89 14.40
C LEU A 303 25.29 2.16 15.91
N GLU A 304 26.10 1.42 16.67
CA GLU A 304 26.35 1.67 18.10
C GLU A 304 26.99 3.04 18.37
N ASN A 305 27.71 3.63 17.40
CA ASN A 305 28.24 4.99 17.53
C ASN A 305 27.19 6.06 17.23
N VAL A 306 26.16 5.72 16.46
CA VAL A 306 25.09 6.63 16.02
C VAL A 306 23.95 6.64 17.03
N MET A 307 23.61 5.47 17.56
CA MET A 307 22.48 5.28 18.46
C MET A 307 22.96 4.66 19.78
N VAL A 308 22.73 5.40 20.87
CA VAL A 308 23.00 4.91 22.23
C VAL A 308 21.98 3.82 22.56
N ASP A 309 22.48 2.65 22.98
CA ASP A 309 21.69 1.47 23.34
C ASP A 309 20.90 0.87 22.16
N LEU A 310 21.64 0.33 21.17
CA LEU A 310 21.06 -0.38 20.04
C LEU A 310 20.20 -1.59 20.51
N PRO A 311 18.92 -1.69 20.11
CA PRO A 311 18.02 -2.76 20.53
C PRO A 311 18.59 -4.15 20.23
N SER A 312 18.44 -5.09 21.19
CA SER A 312 18.97 -6.45 21.05
C SER A 312 18.48 -7.17 19.81
N ASP A 313 17.23 -6.94 19.45
CA ASP A 313 16.56 -7.60 18.32
C ASP A 313 17.12 -7.10 16.98
N LEU A 314 17.39 -5.78 16.89
CA LEU A 314 18.09 -5.17 15.76
C LEU A 314 19.53 -5.69 15.67
N VAL A 315 20.25 -5.76 16.79
CA VAL A 315 21.62 -6.31 16.84
C VAL A 315 21.62 -7.76 16.38
N GLN A 316 20.67 -8.58 16.83
CA GLN A 316 20.55 -9.97 16.42
C GLN A 316 20.29 -10.09 14.91
N PHE A 317 19.34 -9.32 14.39
CA PHE A 317 19.03 -9.30 12.96
C PHE A 317 20.26 -8.97 12.11
N LEU A 318 21.02 -7.93 12.48
CA LEU A 318 22.23 -7.51 11.76
C LEU A 318 23.38 -8.52 11.85
N ARG A 319 23.41 -9.37 12.88
CA ARG A 319 24.37 -10.49 12.96
C ARG A 319 23.99 -11.64 12.03
N GLU A 320 22.70 -11.92 11.90
CA GLU A 320 22.17 -12.97 11.03
C GLU A 320 22.17 -12.54 9.55
N HIS A 321 21.97 -11.24 9.30
CA HIS A 321 21.92 -10.63 7.98
C HIS A 321 22.88 -9.42 7.91
N PRO A 322 24.20 -9.66 7.85
CA PRO A 322 25.18 -8.58 7.76
C PRO A 322 24.92 -7.67 6.56
N MET A 323 25.09 -6.38 6.77
CA MET A 323 24.93 -5.40 5.71
C MET A 323 26.12 -5.46 4.73
N HIS A 324 25.78 -5.54 3.45
CA HIS A 324 26.67 -5.65 2.30
C HIS A 324 26.15 -4.74 1.18
N GLU A 325 27.00 -4.40 0.21
CA GLU A 325 26.61 -3.49 -0.89
C GLU A 325 25.34 -3.92 -1.61
N SER A 326 25.16 -5.23 -1.82
CA SER A 326 24.01 -5.78 -2.53
C SER A 326 22.71 -5.78 -1.74
N ASN A 327 22.75 -5.61 -0.40
CA ASN A 327 21.55 -5.67 0.44
C ASN A 327 21.32 -4.39 1.28
N LYS A 328 22.23 -3.41 1.23
CA LYS A 328 22.21 -2.25 2.13
C LYS A 328 20.93 -1.43 2.10
N HIS A 329 20.29 -1.27 0.94
CA HIS A 329 19.01 -0.58 0.83
C HIS A 329 17.88 -1.35 1.52
N GLY A 330 17.79 -2.66 1.27
CA GLY A 330 16.81 -3.52 1.94
C GLY A 330 17.02 -3.55 3.46
N THR A 331 18.28 -3.63 3.90
CA THR A 331 18.62 -3.56 5.33
C THR A 331 18.30 -2.19 5.93
N ALA A 332 18.59 -1.08 5.24
CA ALA A 332 18.24 0.26 5.72
C ALA A 332 16.72 0.46 5.85
N ARG A 333 15.94 0.00 4.87
CA ARG A 333 14.47 0.00 4.94
C ARG A 333 13.94 -0.89 6.05
N TRP A 334 14.54 -2.06 6.26
CA TRP A 334 14.18 -2.93 7.39
C TRP A 334 14.46 -2.24 8.74
N ILE A 335 15.60 -1.53 8.87
CA ILE A 335 15.91 -0.72 10.06
C ILE A 335 14.84 0.36 10.24
N ALA A 336 14.41 1.04 9.18
CA ALA A 336 13.31 2.00 9.26
C ALA A 336 12.01 1.32 9.77
N SER A 337 11.64 0.15 9.22
CA SER A 337 10.48 -0.62 9.68
C SER A 337 10.58 -1.05 11.14
N PHE A 338 11.79 -1.35 11.64
CA PHE A 338 12.04 -1.72 13.03
C PHE A 338 11.61 -0.62 14.01
N PHE A 339 11.86 0.64 13.65
CA PHE A 339 11.48 1.79 14.48
C PHE A 339 10.08 2.31 14.19
N LEU A 340 9.60 2.22 12.95
CA LEU A 340 8.34 2.83 12.51
C LEU A 340 7.12 1.90 12.62
N LEU A 341 7.27 0.66 12.17
CA LEU A 341 6.13 -0.25 11.94
C LEU A 341 6.03 -1.33 13.02
N MET A 342 7.13 -2.01 13.35
CA MET A 342 7.12 -3.11 14.34
C MET A 342 6.55 -2.72 15.72
N PRO A 343 6.78 -1.50 16.26
CA PRO A 343 6.25 -1.11 17.57
C PRO A 343 4.73 -0.92 17.59
N VAL A 344 4.09 -0.79 16.42
CA VAL A 344 2.66 -0.47 16.25
C VAL A 344 1.97 -1.46 15.29
N LEU A 345 2.60 -2.60 15.04
CA LEU A 345 2.15 -3.55 14.02
C LEU A 345 0.78 -4.16 14.36
N ASP A 346 0.53 -4.40 15.64
CA ASP A 346 -0.75 -4.93 16.11
C ASP A 346 -1.88 -3.91 15.84
N GLU A 347 -1.65 -2.63 16.13
CA GLU A 347 -2.58 -1.54 15.81
C GLU A 347 -2.79 -1.34 14.30
N LEU A 348 -1.72 -1.42 13.49
CA LEU A 348 -1.79 -1.33 12.03
C LEU A 348 -2.55 -2.51 11.41
N ALA A 349 -2.35 -3.72 11.91
CA ALA A 349 -3.06 -4.91 11.45
C ALA A 349 -4.56 -4.82 11.69
N GLU A 350 -4.98 -4.29 12.86
CA GLU A 350 -6.40 -4.04 13.16
C GLU A 350 -7.02 -2.99 12.24
N LEU A 351 -6.28 -1.92 11.91
CA LEU A 351 -6.71 -0.94 10.93
C LEU A 351 -6.88 -1.59 9.55
N LYS A 352 -5.84 -2.27 9.06
CA LYS A 352 -5.83 -2.89 7.74
C LYS A 352 -6.97 -3.90 7.60
N ALA A 353 -7.10 -4.84 8.53
CA ALA A 353 -8.14 -5.85 8.49
C ALA A 353 -9.55 -5.25 8.49
N ALA A 354 -9.76 -4.17 9.26
CA ALA A 354 -11.03 -3.47 9.29
C ALA A 354 -11.34 -2.72 7.98
N ILE A 355 -10.34 -2.10 7.35
CA ILE A 355 -10.50 -1.42 6.07
C ILE A 355 -10.75 -2.44 4.95
N ASP A 356 -9.92 -3.48 4.84
CA ASP A 356 -10.03 -4.54 3.84
C ASP A 356 -11.38 -5.26 3.89
N SER A 357 -11.98 -5.35 5.09
CA SER A 357 -13.32 -5.95 5.26
C SER A 357 -14.42 -5.19 4.51
N LEU A 358 -14.26 -3.88 4.30
CA LEU A 358 -15.20 -3.03 3.57
C LEU A 358 -14.72 -2.72 2.14
N VAL A 359 -13.40 -2.66 1.93
CA VAL A 359 -12.77 -2.25 0.67
C VAL A 359 -11.67 -3.25 0.29
N PRO A 360 -11.99 -4.32 -0.45
CA PRO A 360 -11.05 -5.43 -0.67
C PRO A 360 -10.05 -5.22 -1.82
N PHE A 361 -9.88 -3.98 -2.31
CA PHE A 361 -9.11 -3.67 -3.52
C PHE A 361 -7.99 -2.64 -3.30
N LEU A 362 -7.62 -2.40 -2.04
CA LEU A 362 -6.61 -1.39 -1.73
C LEU A 362 -5.24 -1.72 -2.31
N GLU A 363 -4.96 -2.99 -2.51
CA GLU A 363 -3.70 -3.46 -3.10
C GLU A 363 -3.44 -2.90 -4.51
N ASP A 364 -4.47 -2.50 -5.29
CA ASP A 364 -4.28 -1.93 -6.64
C ASP A 364 -3.87 -0.44 -6.64
N PHE A 365 -3.92 0.22 -5.48
CA PHE A 365 -3.59 1.63 -5.31
C PHE A 365 -2.13 1.84 -4.89
N MET A 366 -1.62 3.04 -5.14
CA MET A 366 -0.37 3.57 -4.58
C MET A 366 -0.65 4.33 -3.28
N SER A 367 0.38 4.57 -2.47
CA SER A 367 0.25 5.24 -1.18
C SER A 367 -0.32 6.65 -1.27
N ILE A 368 0.13 7.43 -2.27
CA ILE A 368 -0.41 8.77 -2.55
C ILE A 368 -1.87 8.72 -3.01
N GLU A 369 -2.23 7.72 -3.82
CA GLU A 369 -3.60 7.52 -4.31
C GLU A 369 -4.54 7.15 -3.16
N LEU A 370 -4.12 6.25 -2.27
CA LEU A 370 -4.91 5.86 -1.10
C LEU A 370 -5.10 7.05 -0.12
N SER A 371 -4.06 7.86 0.06
CA SER A 371 -4.16 9.09 0.85
C SER A 371 -5.20 10.05 0.26
N ALA A 372 -5.11 10.33 -1.04
CA ALA A 372 -6.05 11.18 -1.76
C ALA A 372 -7.49 10.62 -1.76
N LEU A 373 -7.65 9.30 -1.85
CA LEU A 373 -8.92 8.59 -1.79
C LEU A 373 -9.62 8.80 -0.45
N ILE A 374 -8.89 8.69 0.66
CA ILE A 374 -9.45 8.88 2.01
C ILE A 374 -9.77 10.35 2.26
N ALA A 375 -8.89 11.26 1.84
CA ALA A 375 -9.09 12.70 1.97
C ALA A 375 -10.21 13.24 1.05
N GLY A 376 -10.57 12.49 0.01
CA GLY A 376 -11.53 12.87 -1.01
C GLY A 376 -11.05 14.06 -1.85
N GLU A 377 -9.75 14.13 -2.11
CA GLU A 377 -9.11 15.20 -2.89
C GLU A 377 -9.31 15.06 -4.42
N TYR A 378 -10.13 14.11 -4.85
CA TYR A 378 -10.55 13.99 -6.24
C TYR A 378 -12.00 14.44 -6.37
N ASP A 379 -12.21 15.72 -6.69
CA ASP A 379 -13.52 16.24 -7.07
C ASP A 379 -13.91 15.59 -8.41
N MET A 380 -14.93 14.74 -8.38
CA MET A 380 -15.64 14.24 -9.57
C MET A 380 -16.47 15.36 -10.25
N GLU A 381 -16.14 16.64 -10.05
CA GLU A 381 -16.98 17.77 -10.45
C GLU A 381 -16.86 18.20 -11.91
N ASP A 382 -16.07 17.52 -12.74
CA ASP A 382 -16.07 17.75 -14.20
C ASP A 382 -16.75 16.59 -14.95
N GLY A 383 -18.05 16.41 -14.70
CA GLY A 383 -18.95 15.68 -15.60
C GLY A 383 -19.83 14.62 -14.95
N ASP A 384 -20.79 15.06 -14.12
CA ASP A 384 -22.17 14.55 -14.07
C ASP A 384 -22.77 14.93 -12.69
N GLU A 385 -23.47 16.07 -12.62
CA GLU A 385 -24.42 16.40 -11.54
C GLU A 385 -25.64 15.46 -11.48
N GLU A 386 -25.54 14.26 -12.08
CA GLU A 386 -26.54 13.19 -11.96
C GLU A 386 -25.82 11.87 -11.64
N GLY A 387 -25.35 11.73 -10.39
CA GLY A 387 -25.16 10.40 -9.83
C GLY A 387 -26.49 9.64 -9.90
N PRO A 388 -26.51 8.36 -10.32
CA PRO A 388 -27.72 7.57 -10.14
C PRO A 388 -27.92 7.48 -8.63
N PHE A 389 -29.16 7.60 -8.17
CA PHE A 389 -29.55 7.58 -6.74
C PHE A 389 -29.53 8.94 -6.02
N VAL A 390 -30.20 9.94 -6.61
CA VAL A 390 -31.04 10.86 -5.83
C VAL A 390 -32.49 10.39 -5.96
N GLU A 391 -32.95 9.57 -5.01
CA GLU A 391 -34.34 9.50 -4.51
C GLU A 391 -34.38 8.85 -3.11
#